data_AF-A0A2V3HQE5-F1
#
_entry.id   AF-A0A2V3HQE5-F1
#
_cell.length_a   1.000
_cell.length_b   1.000
_cell.length_c   1.000
_cell.angle_alpha   90.00
_cell.angle_beta   90.00
_cell.angle_gamma   90.00
#
_symmetry.space_group_name_H-M   'P 1'
#
loop_
_entity.id
_entity.type
_entity.pdbx_description
1 polymer ?
#
loop_
_entity_poly.entity_id
_entity_poly.type
_entity_poly.pdbx_seq_one_letter_code
_entity_poly.pdbx_strand_id
1 'polypeptide(L)'
;MVAIYVLKLERGKYYVGMTRRNVKRVLQHIDGKGAAWTKKYPPQKTKPVLSFNEGLRVSDEDRITLETMKKYGVRNVRGGSWCKVNMSSREINKLEKKISTLKKKQATRRRSRKCSRCGRTNHIKPNCYARTHADGRKLRQKEKVDSTVYEAFLRQKNAAKKAALEAEMSKKENQRKKNEINRLNREIKDLNAASEETNPEARLKILQTLSENDMEFLRKHLGKGLALVGVAGIAAAIAAPKAKQALSSAKKSGVEAGKKIRDIVSKKKSEWK
;
A
#
# COMPACT_ATOMS: atom_id res chain seq x y z
N MET A 1 -24.26 -22.41 28.49
CA MET A 1 -23.60 -21.20 29.04
C MET A 1 -23.14 -21.49 30.46
N VAL A 2 -21.97 -20.99 30.89
CA VAL A 2 -21.45 -21.16 32.26
C VAL A 2 -20.95 -19.81 32.81
N ALA A 3 -20.89 -19.69 34.13
CA ALA A 3 -20.20 -18.61 34.79
C ALA A 3 -18.83 -19.08 35.28
N ILE A 4 -17.78 -18.29 35.05
CA ILE A 4 -16.43 -18.58 35.48
C ILE A 4 -16.02 -17.54 36.52
N TYR A 5 -15.47 -18.00 37.63
CA TYR A 5 -15.07 -17.16 38.75
C TYR A 5 -13.62 -17.39 39.13
N VAL A 6 -13.00 -16.34 39.66
CA VAL A 6 -11.63 -16.36 40.17
C VAL A 6 -11.67 -15.98 41.65
N LEU A 7 -11.23 -16.89 42.51
CA LEU A 7 -11.12 -16.67 43.95
C LEU A 7 -9.68 -16.29 44.32
N LYS A 8 -9.57 -15.30 45.20
CA LYS A 8 -8.35 -14.93 45.89
C LYS A 8 -8.30 -15.68 47.21
N LEU A 9 -7.24 -16.45 47.40
CA LEU A 9 -7.02 -17.26 48.58
C LEU A 9 -5.91 -16.66 49.43
N GLU A 10 -5.73 -17.19 50.62
CA GLU A 10 -4.61 -16.84 51.49
C GLU A 10 -3.24 -17.18 50.86
N ARG A 11 -2.18 -16.56 51.41
CA ARG A 11 -0.78 -16.77 50.97
C ARG A 11 -0.54 -16.48 49.49
N GLY A 12 -1.33 -15.56 48.92
CA GLY A 12 -1.23 -15.13 47.52
C GLY A 12 -1.56 -16.26 46.52
N LYS A 13 -2.44 -17.20 46.90
CA LYS A 13 -2.91 -18.26 46.00
C LYS A 13 -4.24 -17.86 45.35
N TYR A 14 -4.55 -18.49 44.22
CA TYR A 14 -5.75 -18.22 43.46
C TYR A 14 -6.39 -19.53 42.99
N TYR A 15 -7.70 -19.50 42.83
CA TYR A 15 -8.47 -20.60 42.27
C TYR A 15 -9.40 -20.11 41.17
N VAL A 16 -9.45 -20.83 40.05
CA VAL A 16 -10.38 -20.59 38.95
C VAL A 16 -11.33 -21.75 38.88
N GLY A 17 -12.63 -21.47 38.85
CA GLY A 17 -13.65 -22.49 38.73
C GLY A 17 -14.82 -22.01 37.88
N MET A 18 -15.52 -22.96 37.26
CA MET A 18 -16.80 -22.71 36.63
C MET A 18 -17.99 -23.16 37.49
N THR A 19 -19.13 -22.52 37.28
CA THR A 19 -20.44 -22.94 37.77
C THR A 19 -21.47 -22.86 36.64
N ARG A 20 -22.32 -23.87 36.52
CA ARG A 20 -23.39 -23.90 35.50
C ARG A 20 -24.66 -23.17 35.96
N ARG A 21 -24.86 -23.07 37.28
CA ARG A 21 -26.04 -22.45 37.90
C ARG A 21 -25.64 -21.86 39.25
N ASN A 22 -25.79 -20.53 39.38
CA ASN A 22 -25.73 -19.77 40.63
C ASN A 22 -24.35 -19.76 41.37
N VAL A 23 -24.23 -18.91 42.39
CA VAL A 23 -23.06 -18.70 43.25
C VAL A 23 -22.87 -19.78 44.32
N LYS A 24 -23.75 -20.80 44.38
CA LYS A 24 -23.68 -21.89 45.38
C LYS A 24 -22.30 -22.53 45.46
N ARG A 25 -21.65 -22.75 44.31
CA ARG A 25 -20.31 -23.34 44.27
C ARG A 25 -19.24 -22.40 44.84
N VAL A 26 -19.39 -21.09 44.64
CA VAL A 26 -18.52 -20.08 45.25
C VAL A 26 -18.67 -20.09 46.77
N LEU A 27 -19.90 -20.16 47.28
CA LEU A 27 -20.19 -20.24 48.71
C LEU A 27 -19.59 -21.52 49.33
N GLN A 28 -19.70 -22.67 48.66
CA GLN A 28 -19.04 -23.90 49.13
C GLN A 28 -17.53 -23.77 49.32
N HIS A 29 -16.85 -22.95 48.49
CA HIS A 29 -15.43 -22.67 48.68
C HIS A 29 -15.17 -21.81 49.91
N ILE A 30 -16.07 -20.87 50.22
CA ILE A 30 -16.00 -20.01 51.41
C ILE A 30 -16.26 -20.82 52.68
N ASP A 31 -17.23 -21.75 52.63
CA ASP A 31 -17.60 -22.64 53.75
C ASP A 31 -16.61 -23.80 53.98
N GLY A 32 -15.45 -23.81 53.30
CA GLY A 32 -14.43 -24.85 53.44
C GLY A 32 -14.78 -26.20 52.78
N LYS A 33 -15.92 -26.32 52.10
CA LYS A 33 -16.37 -27.53 51.37
C LYS A 33 -15.95 -27.55 49.89
N GLY A 34 -15.01 -26.67 49.51
CA GLY A 34 -14.54 -26.51 48.14
C GLY A 34 -13.55 -27.58 47.66
N ALA A 35 -12.84 -27.26 46.58
CA ALA A 35 -11.79 -28.11 46.02
C ALA A 35 -10.61 -28.30 47.01
N ALA A 36 -9.82 -29.36 46.81
CA ALA A 36 -8.66 -29.65 47.65
C ALA A 36 -7.68 -28.46 47.76
N TRP A 37 -7.54 -27.67 46.69
CA TRP A 37 -6.73 -26.44 46.70
C TRP A 37 -7.28 -25.35 47.62
N THR A 38 -8.60 -25.11 47.60
CA THR A 38 -9.25 -24.10 48.45
C THR A 38 -9.44 -24.59 49.90
N LYS A 39 -9.42 -25.91 50.12
CA LYS A 39 -9.33 -26.48 51.47
C LYS A 39 -7.94 -26.27 52.08
N LYS A 40 -6.88 -26.44 51.29
CA LYS A 40 -5.50 -26.18 51.71
C LYS A 40 -5.21 -24.69 51.89
N TYR A 41 -5.81 -23.84 51.06
CA TYR A 41 -5.70 -22.39 51.11
C TYR A 41 -7.09 -21.77 51.11
N PRO A 42 -7.65 -21.41 52.28
CA PRO A 42 -8.98 -20.81 52.37
C PRO A 42 -9.11 -19.50 51.56
N PRO A 43 -10.31 -19.15 51.07
CA PRO A 43 -10.57 -17.84 50.48
C PRO A 43 -10.29 -16.69 51.45
N GLN A 44 -9.83 -15.55 50.95
CA GLN A 44 -9.59 -14.39 51.80
C GLN A 44 -10.89 -13.87 52.42
N LYS A 45 -10.83 -13.50 53.71
CA LYS A 45 -11.98 -12.92 54.45
C LYS A 45 -12.50 -11.63 53.80
N THR A 46 -11.58 -10.82 53.25
CA THR A 46 -11.91 -9.57 52.55
C THR A 46 -11.85 -9.76 51.03
N LYS A 47 -12.96 -9.51 50.33
CA LYS A 47 -13.07 -9.57 48.85
C LYS A 47 -12.52 -10.89 48.26
N PRO A 48 -13.11 -12.06 48.59
CA PRO A 48 -12.65 -13.37 48.11
C PRO A 48 -12.81 -13.56 46.60
N VAL A 49 -13.80 -12.90 45.98
CA VAL A 49 -14.05 -13.02 44.54
C VAL A 49 -13.32 -11.91 43.80
N LEU A 50 -12.34 -12.27 42.98
CA LEU A 50 -11.58 -11.35 42.15
C LEU A 50 -12.29 -11.03 40.83
N SER A 51 -12.96 -12.02 40.24
CA SER A 51 -13.67 -11.89 38.97
C SER A 51 -14.81 -12.90 38.91
N PHE A 52 -15.94 -12.51 38.33
CA PHE A 52 -17.09 -13.37 38.11
C PHE A 52 -17.70 -13.00 36.76
N ASN A 53 -17.61 -13.90 35.78
CA ASN A 53 -18.00 -13.65 34.41
C ASN A 53 -19.04 -14.68 33.99
N GLU A 54 -20.27 -14.24 33.75
CA GLU A 54 -21.36 -15.06 33.22
C GLU A 54 -21.32 -15.10 31.68
N GLY A 55 -22.10 -16.00 31.07
CA GLY A 55 -22.22 -16.02 29.61
C GLY A 55 -21.11 -16.75 28.87
N LEU A 56 -20.19 -17.43 29.55
CA LEU A 56 -19.00 -18.03 28.95
C LEU A 56 -19.23 -19.49 28.52
N ARG A 57 -18.28 -20.02 27.73
CA ARG A 57 -18.24 -21.44 27.36
C ARG A 57 -17.42 -22.22 28.37
N VAL A 58 -17.66 -23.52 28.46
CA VAL A 58 -16.87 -24.42 29.33
C VAL A 58 -15.38 -24.35 28.98
N SER A 59 -15.04 -24.23 27.69
CA SER A 59 -13.66 -24.09 27.22
C SER A 59 -12.97 -22.78 27.65
N ASP A 60 -13.71 -21.77 28.09
CA ASP A 60 -13.12 -20.52 28.59
C ASP A 60 -12.49 -20.67 29.98
N GLU A 61 -12.83 -21.72 30.75
CA GLU A 61 -12.27 -21.95 32.09
C GLU A 61 -10.75 -22.16 32.03
N ASP A 62 -10.30 -23.01 31.11
CA ASP A 62 -8.88 -23.26 30.90
C ASP A 62 -8.15 -22.02 30.39
N ARG A 63 -8.80 -21.22 29.54
CA ARG A 63 -8.25 -19.95 29.03
C ARG A 63 -8.04 -18.96 30.18
N ILE A 64 -9.07 -18.73 31.01
CA ILE A 64 -9.00 -17.82 32.16
C ILE A 64 -7.99 -18.33 33.20
N THR A 65 -7.90 -19.65 33.38
CA THR A 65 -6.88 -20.26 34.25
C THR A 65 -5.46 -19.93 33.77
N LEU A 66 -5.19 -20.08 32.47
CA LEU A 66 -3.88 -19.73 31.88
C LEU A 66 -3.60 -18.23 31.96
N GLU A 67 -4.60 -17.38 31.76
CA GLU A 67 -4.48 -15.92 31.93
C GLU A 67 -4.16 -15.54 33.38
N THR A 68 -4.81 -16.19 34.34
CA THR A 68 -4.56 -16.00 35.77
C THR A 68 -3.17 -16.50 36.17
N MET A 69 -2.74 -17.66 35.66
CA MET A 69 -1.39 -18.20 35.83
C MET A 69 -0.32 -17.28 35.22
N LYS A 70 -0.62 -16.61 34.10
CA LYS A 70 0.29 -15.64 33.50
C LYS A 70 0.49 -14.41 34.40
N LYS A 71 -0.54 -14.01 35.16
CA LYS A 71 -0.50 -12.85 36.06
C LYS A 71 0.15 -13.15 37.40
N TYR A 72 -0.19 -14.29 38.02
CA TYR A 72 0.22 -14.60 39.39
C TYR A 72 1.21 -15.77 39.51
N GLY A 73 1.57 -16.41 38.40
CA GLY A 73 2.50 -17.54 38.33
C GLY A 73 1.81 -18.90 38.40
N VAL A 74 2.34 -19.88 37.66
CA VAL A 74 1.78 -21.25 37.55
C VAL A 74 1.71 -21.96 38.91
N ARG A 75 2.66 -21.69 39.80
CA ARG A 75 2.69 -22.28 41.14
C ARG A 75 1.56 -21.81 42.06
N ASN A 76 0.98 -20.64 41.78
CA ASN A 76 0.04 -19.97 42.69
C ASN A 76 -1.43 -20.16 42.31
N VAL A 77 -1.72 -20.69 41.13
CA VAL A 77 -3.07 -20.76 40.56
C VAL A 77 -3.44 -22.19 40.26
N ARG A 78 -4.67 -22.59 40.59
CA ARG A 78 -5.27 -23.88 40.20
C ARG A 78 -6.67 -23.67 39.65
N GLY A 79 -7.09 -24.51 38.71
CA GLY A 79 -8.41 -24.42 38.08
C GLY A 79 -8.48 -25.23 36.79
N GLY A 80 -9.70 -25.47 36.30
CA GLY A 80 -9.96 -26.25 35.09
C GLY A 80 -9.14 -27.55 35.03
N SER A 81 -8.42 -27.74 33.92
CA SER A 81 -7.54 -28.89 33.68
C SER A 81 -6.33 -29.00 34.62
N TRP A 82 -6.01 -27.96 35.41
CA TRP A 82 -4.85 -27.88 36.30
C TRP A 82 -5.24 -27.69 37.77
N CYS A 83 -6.15 -28.54 38.26
CA CYS A 83 -6.68 -28.50 39.63
C CYS A 83 -5.83 -29.29 40.66
N LYS A 84 -4.83 -30.05 40.22
CA LYS A 84 -4.00 -30.90 41.08
C LYS A 84 -3.21 -30.07 42.12
N VAL A 85 -3.32 -30.44 43.41
CA VAL A 85 -2.67 -29.71 44.51
C VAL A 85 -1.14 -29.75 44.38
N ASN A 86 -0.58 -30.95 44.30
CA ASN A 86 0.85 -31.17 44.10
C ASN A 86 1.11 -31.50 42.62
N MET A 87 1.61 -30.53 41.87
CA MET A 87 2.09 -30.74 40.50
C MET A 87 3.60 -30.94 40.51
N SER A 88 4.08 -31.84 39.65
CA SER A 88 5.50 -32.07 39.45
C SER A 88 6.19 -30.86 38.80
N SER A 89 7.49 -30.73 39.00
CA SER A 89 8.30 -29.68 38.34
C SER A 89 8.20 -29.75 36.81
N ARG A 90 8.04 -30.96 36.23
CA ARG A 90 7.87 -31.14 34.78
C ARG A 90 6.56 -30.54 34.28
N GLU A 91 5.44 -30.78 34.98
CA GLU A 91 4.13 -30.23 34.63
C GLU A 91 4.14 -28.69 34.73
N ILE A 92 4.74 -28.14 35.78
CA ILE A 92 4.88 -26.70 35.98
C ILE A 92 5.69 -26.07 34.83
N ASN A 93 6.86 -26.65 34.51
CA ASN A 93 7.70 -26.15 33.42
C ASN A 93 6.97 -26.22 32.06
N LYS A 94 6.20 -27.30 31.80
CA LYS A 94 5.39 -27.41 30.58
C LYS A 94 4.35 -26.29 30.49
N LEU A 95 3.70 -25.94 31.59
CA LEU A 95 2.75 -24.84 31.64
C LEU A 95 3.41 -23.48 31.46
N GLU A 96 4.56 -23.24 32.10
CA GLU A 96 5.32 -22.01 31.93
C GLU A 96 5.78 -21.82 30.48
N LYS A 97 6.26 -22.89 29.83
CA LYS A 97 6.57 -22.91 28.39
C LYS A 97 5.32 -22.63 27.53
N LYS A 98 4.17 -23.19 27.88
CA LYS A 98 2.90 -22.91 27.17
C LYS A 98 2.51 -21.43 27.30
N ILE A 99 2.61 -20.85 28.49
CA ILE A 99 2.31 -19.43 28.72
C ILE A 99 3.31 -18.51 28.00
N SER A 100 4.60 -18.86 27.99
CA SER A 100 5.63 -18.07 27.31
C SER A 100 5.50 -18.11 25.79
N THR A 101 5.13 -19.26 25.21
CA THR A 101 4.84 -19.40 23.78
C THR A 101 3.58 -18.63 23.36
N LEU A 102 2.55 -18.57 24.22
CA LEU A 102 1.39 -17.71 24.00
C LEU A 102 1.78 -16.22 23.95
N LYS A 103 2.71 -15.76 24.81
CA LYS A 103 3.25 -14.39 24.72
C LYS A 103 3.95 -14.12 23.39
N LYS A 104 4.79 -15.05 22.92
CA LYS A 104 5.50 -14.92 21.63
C LYS A 104 4.52 -14.85 20.45
N LYS A 105 3.52 -15.73 20.38
CA LYS A 105 2.49 -15.71 19.31
C LYS A 105 1.70 -14.40 19.27
N GLN A 106 1.40 -13.80 20.43
CA GLN A 106 0.69 -12.53 20.48
C GLN A 106 1.58 -11.35 20.05
N ALA A 107 2.88 -11.39 20.38
CA ALA A 107 3.86 -10.40 19.90
C ALA A 107 4.11 -10.50 18.39
N THR A 108 4.19 -11.72 17.82
CA THR A 108 4.37 -11.91 16.37
C THR A 108 3.14 -11.49 15.56
N ARG A 109 1.92 -11.72 16.07
CA ARG A 109 0.68 -11.19 15.46
C ARG A 109 0.62 -9.67 15.47
N ARG A 110 1.13 -9.01 16.52
CA ARG A 110 1.26 -7.54 16.58
C ARG A 110 2.32 -6.99 15.63
N ARG A 111 3.30 -7.81 15.25
CA ARG A 111 4.20 -7.58 14.11
C ARG A 111 3.60 -8.10 12.79
N SER A 112 2.29 -8.01 12.59
CA SER A 112 1.75 -8.16 11.24
C SER A 112 2.54 -7.22 10.33
N ARG A 113 3.13 -7.77 9.27
CA ARG A 113 4.07 -7.05 8.40
C ARG A 113 3.37 -5.76 7.95
N LYS A 114 3.83 -4.62 8.48
CA LYS A 114 3.38 -3.31 8.01
C LYS A 114 3.63 -3.25 6.51
N CYS A 115 2.66 -2.75 5.76
CA CYS A 115 2.80 -2.50 4.34
C CYS A 115 4.05 -1.64 4.12
N SER A 116 5.03 -2.14 3.37
CA SER A 116 6.27 -1.41 3.13
C SER A 116 6.07 -0.13 2.30
N ARG A 117 4.91 0.04 1.67
CA ARG A 117 4.53 1.27 0.96
C ARG A 117 3.94 2.32 1.90
N CYS A 118 2.93 1.98 2.70
CA CYS A 118 2.18 2.97 3.48
C CYS A 118 2.35 2.87 5.02
N GLY A 119 2.98 1.83 5.54
CA GLY A 119 3.19 1.62 6.97
C GLY A 119 2.01 1.02 7.75
N ARG A 120 0.84 0.81 7.11
CA ARG A 120 -0.37 0.22 7.76
C ARG A 120 -0.34 -1.30 7.75
N THR A 121 -0.99 -1.93 8.72
CA THR A 121 -0.94 -3.39 8.96
C THR A 121 -2.05 -4.20 8.29
N ASN A 122 -3.02 -3.54 7.63
CA ASN A 122 -4.21 -4.20 7.09
C ASN A 122 -4.03 -4.81 5.69
N HIS A 123 -2.91 -4.56 5.02
CA HIS A 123 -2.67 -5.03 3.65
C HIS A 123 -1.18 -5.20 3.34
N ILE A 124 -0.88 -5.86 2.23
CA ILE A 124 0.47 -6.03 1.67
C ILE A 124 0.77 -5.00 0.56
N LYS A 125 2.05 -4.79 0.23
CA LYS A 125 2.52 -3.80 -0.76
C LYS A 125 1.75 -3.82 -2.11
N PRO A 126 1.52 -4.97 -2.78
CA PRO A 126 0.81 -4.97 -4.07
C PRO A 126 -0.65 -4.51 -3.96
N ASN A 127 -1.30 -4.75 -2.82
CA ASN A 127 -2.70 -4.38 -2.58
C ASN A 127 -2.84 -3.07 -1.80
N CYS A 128 -1.83 -2.20 -1.88
CA CYS A 128 -1.81 -0.95 -1.15
C CYS A 128 -2.66 0.12 -1.84
N TYR A 129 -3.81 0.43 -1.23
CA TYR A 129 -4.77 1.45 -1.68
C TYR A 129 -4.58 2.82 -1.00
N ALA A 130 -3.58 2.96 -0.13
CA ALA A 130 -3.40 4.17 0.66
C ALA A 130 -2.90 5.35 -0.20
N ARG A 131 -3.49 6.54 0.02
CA ARG A 131 -3.04 7.81 -0.57
C ARG A 131 -1.95 8.51 0.26
N THR A 132 -1.83 8.14 1.53
CA THR A 132 -0.86 8.71 2.48
C THR A 132 -0.13 7.60 3.23
N HIS A 133 1.03 7.92 3.79
CA HIS A 133 1.69 7.09 4.80
C HIS A 133 0.86 7.06 6.09
N ALA A 134 1.19 6.16 7.00
CA ALA A 134 0.63 6.12 8.36
C ALA A 134 0.86 7.45 9.10
N ASP A 135 1.94 8.16 8.77
CA ASP A 135 2.35 9.43 9.39
C ASP A 135 1.74 10.67 8.70
N GLY A 136 0.75 10.50 7.83
CA GLY A 136 0.03 11.60 7.15
C GLY A 136 0.71 12.19 5.91
N ARG A 137 1.99 11.89 5.65
CA ARG A 137 2.70 12.33 4.43
C ARG A 137 2.06 11.74 3.17
N LYS A 138 1.91 12.53 2.10
CA LYS A 138 1.35 12.07 0.80
C LYS A 138 2.29 11.06 0.14
N LEU A 139 1.73 9.95 -0.35
CA LEU A 139 2.47 9.00 -1.17
C LEU A 139 2.65 9.57 -2.57
N ARG A 140 3.88 9.52 -3.13
CA ARG A 140 4.12 9.89 -4.53
C ARG A 140 3.27 8.99 -5.43
N GLN A 141 2.26 9.57 -6.08
CA GLN A 141 1.52 8.88 -7.13
C GLN A 141 2.39 8.91 -8.38
N LYS A 142 2.54 7.76 -9.04
CA LYS A 142 3.06 7.77 -10.42
C LYS A 142 2.02 8.54 -11.23
N GLU A 143 2.42 9.69 -11.77
CA GLU A 143 1.62 10.42 -12.74
C GLU A 143 1.29 9.42 -13.86
N LYS A 144 0.00 9.31 -14.21
CA LYS A 144 -0.45 8.50 -15.34
C LYS A 144 -0.92 9.48 -16.38
N VAL A 145 -0.34 9.41 -17.58
CA VAL A 145 -0.86 10.14 -18.73
C VAL A 145 -2.01 9.32 -19.30
N ASP A 146 -3.16 9.96 -19.43
CA ASP A 146 -4.33 9.36 -20.07
C ASP A 146 -4.03 9.06 -21.55
N SER A 147 -4.45 7.88 -22.04
CA SER A 147 -4.19 7.44 -23.43
C SER A 147 -4.70 8.45 -24.45
N THR A 148 -5.88 9.03 -24.19
CA THR A 148 -6.53 9.96 -25.11
C THR A 148 -5.73 11.25 -25.25
N VAL A 149 -5.15 11.73 -24.14
CA VAL A 149 -4.32 12.94 -24.10
C VAL A 149 -3.00 12.71 -24.86
N TYR A 150 -2.39 11.53 -24.69
CA TYR A 150 -1.17 11.16 -25.41
C TYR A 150 -1.39 11.10 -26.93
N GLU A 151 -2.46 10.43 -27.36
CA GLU A 151 -2.79 10.29 -28.78
C GLU A 151 -3.13 11.63 -29.43
N ALA A 152 -3.91 12.49 -28.74
CA ALA A 152 -4.25 13.82 -29.23
C ALA A 152 -3.00 14.70 -29.43
N PHE A 153 -2.05 14.67 -28.48
CA PHE A 153 -0.79 15.41 -28.59
C PHE A 153 0.05 14.96 -29.79
N LEU A 154 0.19 13.65 -30.00
CA LEU A 154 0.94 13.12 -31.14
C LEU A 154 0.26 13.44 -32.47
N ARG A 155 -1.07 13.37 -32.56
CA ARG A 155 -1.82 13.76 -33.77
C ARG A 155 -1.57 15.21 -34.13
N GLN A 156 -1.58 16.13 -33.16
CA GLN A 156 -1.30 17.55 -33.41
C GLN A 156 0.13 17.77 -33.92
N LYS A 157 1.11 17.12 -33.29
CA LYS A 157 2.52 17.20 -33.72
C LYS A 157 2.72 16.64 -35.12
N ASN A 158 2.11 15.49 -35.42
CA ASN A 158 2.14 14.89 -36.75
C ASN A 158 1.50 15.79 -37.81
N ALA A 159 0.35 16.41 -37.51
CA ALA A 159 -0.31 17.33 -38.43
C ALA A 159 0.56 18.57 -38.72
N ALA A 160 1.17 19.17 -37.70
CA ALA A 160 2.08 20.31 -37.86
C ALA A 160 3.31 19.96 -38.72
N LYS A 161 3.88 18.75 -38.53
CA LYS A 161 5.02 18.28 -39.31
C LYS A 161 4.65 17.95 -40.76
N LYS A 162 3.46 17.39 -41.01
CA LYS A 162 2.94 17.17 -42.37
C LYS A 162 2.70 18.49 -43.10
N ALA A 163 2.09 19.48 -42.45
CA ALA A 163 1.91 20.81 -43.02
C ALA A 163 3.25 21.50 -43.35
N ALA A 164 4.25 21.36 -42.48
CA ALA A 164 5.60 21.88 -42.74
C ALA A 164 6.27 21.16 -43.94
N LEU A 165 6.06 19.84 -44.07
CA LEU A 165 6.55 19.06 -45.21
C LEU A 165 5.91 19.54 -46.52
N GLU A 166 4.58 19.69 -46.55
CA GLU A 166 3.84 20.20 -47.71
C GLU A 166 4.29 21.62 -48.10
N ALA A 167 4.54 22.49 -47.11
CA ALA A 167 5.06 23.83 -47.34
C ALA A 167 6.51 23.86 -47.86
N GLU A 168 7.35 22.87 -47.53
CA GLU A 168 8.67 22.72 -48.14
C GLU A 168 8.58 22.14 -49.55
N MET A 169 7.64 21.21 -49.80
CA MET A 169 7.41 20.61 -51.11
C MET A 169 6.99 21.64 -52.17
N SER A 170 6.27 22.70 -51.80
CA SER A 170 5.84 23.77 -52.70
C SER A 170 6.92 24.79 -53.06
N LYS A 171 8.09 24.77 -52.39
CA LYS A 171 9.20 25.69 -52.70
C LYS A 171 10.03 25.24 -53.89
N LYS A 172 10.73 26.18 -54.53
CA LYS A 172 11.68 25.90 -55.63
C LYS A 172 12.72 24.85 -55.22
N GLU A 173 13.03 23.94 -56.14
CA GLU A 173 13.88 22.79 -55.85
C GLU A 173 15.34 23.20 -55.61
N ASN A 174 15.87 22.80 -54.45
CA ASN A 174 17.28 22.99 -54.10
C ASN A 174 17.74 21.90 -53.11
N GLN A 175 19.06 21.80 -52.93
CA GLN A 175 19.66 20.79 -52.03
C GLN A 175 19.23 20.96 -50.57
N ARG A 176 18.97 22.20 -50.12
CA ARG A 176 18.52 22.50 -48.76
C ARG A 176 17.11 21.96 -48.50
N LYS A 177 16.21 22.09 -49.47
CA LYS A 177 14.84 21.55 -49.48
C LYS A 177 14.87 20.02 -49.40
N LYS A 178 15.66 19.35 -50.24
CA LYS A 178 15.80 17.88 -50.22
C LYS A 178 16.23 17.37 -48.84
N ASN A 179 17.19 18.05 -48.20
CA ASN A 179 17.65 17.71 -46.86
C ASN A 179 16.57 17.95 -45.79
N GLU A 180 15.78 19.03 -45.91
CA GLU A 180 14.69 19.34 -44.97
C GLU A 180 13.52 18.35 -45.10
N ILE A 181 13.13 17.98 -46.32
CA ILE A 181 12.11 16.96 -46.60
C ILE A 181 12.50 15.62 -45.98
N ASN A 182 13.74 15.17 -46.21
CA ASN A 182 14.24 13.91 -45.65
C ASN A 182 14.23 13.91 -44.13
N ARG A 183 14.51 15.07 -43.52
CA ARG A 183 14.45 15.25 -42.08
C ARG A 183 13.01 15.18 -41.56
N LEU A 184 12.08 15.93 -42.15
CA LEU A 184 10.68 15.95 -41.75
C LEU A 184 10.04 14.56 -41.88
N ASN A 185 10.37 13.81 -42.94
CA ASN A 185 9.93 12.43 -43.11
C ASN A 185 10.43 11.49 -41.99
N ARG A 186 11.67 11.67 -41.53
CA ARG A 186 12.21 10.90 -40.39
C ARG A 186 11.48 11.24 -39.09
N GLU A 187 11.26 12.53 -38.82
CA GLU A 187 10.55 12.98 -37.61
C GLU A 187 9.09 12.49 -37.60
N ILE A 188 8.39 12.50 -38.75
CA ILE A 188 7.03 11.94 -38.88
C ILE A 188 7.04 10.43 -38.63
N LYS A 189 8.04 9.70 -39.15
CA LYS A 189 8.19 8.26 -38.90
C LYS A 189 8.39 7.97 -37.41
N ASP A 190 9.22 8.75 -36.73
CA ASP A 190 9.49 8.59 -35.30
C ASP A 190 8.24 8.89 -34.45
N LEU A 191 7.46 9.91 -34.82
CA LEU A 191 6.19 10.24 -34.16
C LEU A 191 5.10 9.18 -34.37
N ASN A 192 5.02 8.58 -35.56
CA ASN A 192 4.11 7.47 -35.83
C ASN A 192 4.50 6.23 -35.00
N ALA A 193 5.79 5.89 -34.93
CA ALA A 193 6.27 4.81 -34.07
C ALA A 193 5.97 5.07 -32.58
N ALA A 194 6.06 6.33 -32.14
CA ALA A 194 5.67 6.72 -30.78
C ALA A 194 4.16 6.56 -30.52
N SER A 195 3.30 6.70 -31.54
CA SER A 195 1.85 6.54 -31.39
C SER A 195 1.42 5.10 -31.14
N GLU A 196 2.22 4.13 -31.58
CA GLU A 196 2.03 2.70 -31.34
C GLU A 196 2.48 2.25 -29.94
N GLU A 197 3.06 3.16 -29.14
CA GLU A 197 3.54 2.84 -27.80
C GLU A 197 2.38 2.59 -26.83
N THR A 198 2.42 1.49 -26.08
CA THR A 198 1.36 1.08 -25.13
C THR A 198 1.78 1.23 -23.67
N ASN A 199 3.09 1.29 -23.38
CA ASN A 199 3.58 1.41 -22.01
C ASN A 199 3.38 2.85 -21.47
N PRO A 200 2.62 3.04 -20.36
CA PRO A 200 2.37 4.36 -19.78
C PRO A 200 3.63 5.13 -19.38
N GLU A 201 4.66 4.43 -18.89
CA GLU A 201 5.93 5.05 -18.48
C GLU A 201 6.76 5.50 -19.70
N ALA A 202 6.73 4.72 -20.78
CA ALA A 202 7.37 5.10 -22.04
C ALA A 202 6.66 6.30 -22.68
N ARG A 203 5.32 6.31 -22.68
CA ARG A 203 4.51 7.46 -23.15
C ARG A 203 4.84 8.75 -22.41
N LEU A 204 4.96 8.70 -21.08
CA LEU A 204 5.39 9.83 -20.25
C LEU A 204 6.76 10.35 -20.63
N LYS A 205 7.72 9.44 -20.84
CA LYS A 205 9.08 9.79 -21.22
C LYS A 205 9.14 10.41 -22.61
N ILE A 206 8.38 9.86 -23.57
CA ILE A 206 8.21 10.44 -24.91
C ILE A 206 7.61 11.84 -24.81
N LEU A 207 6.54 12.01 -24.03
CA LEU A 207 5.92 13.30 -23.79
C LEU A 207 6.94 14.32 -23.24
N GLN A 208 7.71 13.93 -22.22
CA GLN A 208 8.77 14.76 -21.65
C GLN A 208 9.82 15.17 -22.69
N THR A 209 10.29 14.23 -23.51
CA THR A 209 11.27 14.53 -24.57
C THR A 209 10.74 15.43 -25.68
N LEU A 210 9.44 15.35 -25.97
CA LEU A 210 8.78 16.24 -26.92
C LEU A 210 8.43 17.60 -26.31
N SER A 211 8.60 17.78 -24.99
CA SER A 211 8.06 18.92 -24.25
C SER A 211 9.05 20.01 -23.86
N GLU A 212 10.33 19.93 -24.21
CA GLU A 212 11.33 20.90 -23.71
C GLU A 212 11.14 22.35 -24.20
N ASN A 213 10.19 22.63 -25.13
CA ASN A 213 9.75 24.00 -25.45
C ASN A 213 8.23 24.16 -25.71
N ASP A 214 7.42 23.11 -25.57
CA ASP A 214 6.02 23.10 -26.06
C ASP A 214 4.96 23.18 -24.96
N MET A 215 5.29 22.87 -23.70
CA MET A 215 4.33 22.94 -22.59
C MET A 215 4.02 24.38 -22.16
N GLU A 216 4.93 25.32 -22.42
CA GLU A 216 4.70 26.75 -22.19
C GLU A 216 3.72 27.34 -23.23
N PHE A 217 3.79 26.88 -24.48
CA PHE A 217 2.84 27.21 -25.54
C PHE A 217 1.43 26.72 -25.21
N LEU A 218 1.29 25.49 -24.73
CA LEU A 218 0.00 24.94 -24.28
C LEU A 218 -0.54 25.70 -23.05
N ARG A 219 0.30 26.11 -22.10
CA ARG A 219 -0.12 26.92 -20.95
C ARG A 219 -0.55 28.35 -21.32
N LYS A 220 0.08 28.93 -22.36
CA LYS A 220 -0.16 30.30 -22.81
C LYS A 220 -1.30 30.43 -23.81
N HIS A 221 -1.60 29.37 -24.57
CA HIS A 221 -2.67 29.35 -25.58
C HIS A 221 -3.84 28.39 -25.31
N LEU A 222 -3.75 27.49 -24.31
CA LEU A 222 -4.88 26.70 -23.82
C LEU A 222 -5.27 27.14 -22.39
N GLY A 223 -5.48 28.45 -22.23
CA GLY A 223 -6.27 28.96 -21.11
C GLY A 223 -7.71 28.49 -21.25
N LYS A 224 -8.24 27.84 -20.19
CA LYS A 224 -9.65 27.46 -19.94
C LYS A 224 -10.53 27.30 -21.19
N GLY A 225 -10.66 26.06 -21.66
CA GLY A 225 -11.68 25.68 -22.64
C GLY A 225 -11.06 25.08 -23.89
N LEU A 226 -11.09 23.75 -23.95
CA LEU A 226 -10.61 22.97 -25.08
C LEU A 226 -11.62 23.13 -26.24
N ALA A 227 -11.44 24.14 -27.08
CA ALA A 227 -12.12 24.25 -28.37
C ALA A 227 -11.11 23.95 -29.49
N LEU A 228 -11.43 22.93 -30.29
CA LEU A 228 -10.69 22.47 -31.47
C LEU A 228 -10.41 23.63 -32.45
N VAL A 229 -9.20 24.17 -32.44
CA VAL A 229 -8.73 25.02 -33.55
C VAL A 229 -8.24 24.09 -34.65
N GLY A 230 -8.95 24.08 -35.77
CA GLY A 230 -8.64 23.26 -36.94
C GLY A 230 -7.27 23.57 -37.56
N VAL A 231 -6.80 22.65 -38.40
CA VAL A 231 -5.46 22.61 -39.03
C VAL A 231 -5.05 23.95 -39.68
N ALA A 232 -6.02 24.71 -40.22
CA ALA A 232 -5.78 26.02 -40.84
C ALA A 232 -5.29 27.11 -39.86
N GLY A 233 -5.76 27.09 -38.60
CA GLY A 233 -5.37 28.10 -37.60
C GLY A 233 -3.92 27.97 -37.13
N ILE A 234 -3.40 26.74 -37.13
CA ILE A 234 -2.00 26.45 -36.77
C ILE A 234 -1.05 26.88 -37.89
N ALA A 235 -1.43 26.67 -39.16
CA ALA A 235 -0.64 27.10 -40.31
C ALA A 235 -0.48 28.62 -40.38
N ALA A 236 -1.53 29.37 -40.04
CA ALA A 236 -1.50 30.84 -40.02
C ALA A 236 -0.57 31.40 -38.93
N ALA A 237 -0.53 30.78 -37.74
CA ALA A 237 0.33 31.21 -36.64
C ALA A 237 1.84 31.00 -36.92
N ILE A 238 2.19 30.01 -37.74
CA ILE A 238 3.57 29.68 -38.11
C ILE A 238 4.12 30.65 -39.18
N ALA A 239 3.25 31.34 -39.93
CA ALA A 239 3.63 32.25 -41.02
C ALA A 239 4.13 33.64 -40.57
N ALA A 240 4.16 33.95 -39.26
CA ALA A 240 4.57 35.25 -38.76
C ALA A 240 6.10 35.50 -38.86
N PRO A 241 6.54 36.72 -39.22
CA PRO A 241 7.93 37.01 -39.62
C PRO A 241 9.00 36.83 -38.52
N LYS A 242 8.63 36.78 -37.24
CA LYS A 242 9.56 36.56 -36.10
C LYS A 242 10.06 35.11 -35.97
N ALA A 243 9.62 34.18 -36.82
CA ALA A 243 9.91 32.74 -36.70
C ALA A 243 11.35 32.32 -37.12
N LYS A 244 12.06 33.11 -37.94
CA LYS A 244 13.32 32.65 -38.59
C LYS A 244 14.49 32.36 -37.62
N GLN A 245 14.62 33.06 -36.49
CA GLN A 245 15.66 32.79 -35.49
C GLN A 245 15.32 31.56 -34.60
N ALA A 246 14.05 31.40 -34.22
CA ALA A 246 13.56 30.26 -33.44
C ALA A 246 13.66 28.91 -34.20
N LEU A 247 13.61 28.96 -35.53
CA LEU A 247 13.73 27.80 -36.42
C LEU A 247 15.11 27.10 -36.34
N SER A 248 16.20 27.79 -36.02
CA SER A 248 17.54 27.18 -35.96
C SER A 248 17.80 26.37 -34.68
N SER A 249 17.33 26.87 -33.52
CA SER A 249 17.35 26.13 -32.26
C SER A 249 16.36 24.96 -32.27
N ALA A 250 15.17 25.14 -32.86
CA ALA A 250 14.20 24.06 -33.06
C ALA A 250 14.74 22.94 -33.98
N LYS A 251 15.66 23.29 -34.90
CA LYS A 251 16.31 22.32 -35.78
C LYS A 251 17.31 21.42 -35.05
N LYS A 252 18.04 21.88 -34.03
CA LYS A 252 18.93 20.97 -33.27
C LYS A 252 18.14 20.10 -32.30
N SER A 253 17.13 20.66 -31.63
CA SER A 253 16.30 19.93 -30.66
C SER A 253 15.45 18.82 -31.31
N GLY A 254 14.94 19.02 -32.53
CA GLY A 254 14.15 17.97 -33.22
C GLY A 254 14.96 16.72 -33.60
N VAL A 255 16.25 16.86 -33.92
CA VAL A 255 17.13 15.72 -34.26
C VAL A 255 17.46 14.91 -33.00
N GLU A 256 17.71 15.60 -31.89
CA GLU A 256 17.98 14.98 -30.60
C GLU A 256 16.73 14.29 -30.03
N ALA A 257 15.56 14.91 -30.17
CA ALA A 257 14.27 14.33 -29.80
C ALA A 257 13.97 13.05 -30.60
N GLY A 258 14.16 13.04 -31.93
CA GLY A 258 13.95 11.84 -32.76
C GLY A 258 14.90 10.69 -32.39
N LYS A 259 16.14 10.97 -31.99
CA LYS A 259 17.07 9.95 -31.47
C LYS A 259 16.58 9.39 -30.14
N LYS A 260 16.20 10.24 -29.18
CA LYS A 260 15.68 9.82 -27.86
C LYS A 260 14.39 9.01 -27.98
N ILE A 261 13.49 9.36 -28.91
CA ILE A 261 12.26 8.59 -29.16
C ILE A 261 12.60 7.19 -29.68
N ARG A 262 13.51 7.07 -30.66
CA ARG A 262 13.98 5.77 -31.16
C ARG A 262 14.63 4.92 -30.06
N ASP A 263 15.42 5.53 -29.18
CA ASP A 263 16.04 4.84 -28.05
C ASP A 263 15.00 4.36 -27.02
N ILE A 264 13.95 5.14 -26.75
CA ILE A 264 12.86 4.75 -25.84
C ILE A 264 12.02 3.60 -26.43
N VAL A 265 11.68 3.69 -27.72
CA VAL A 265 10.88 2.67 -28.42
C VAL A 265 11.67 1.36 -28.60
N SER A 266 12.99 1.43 -28.84
CA SER A 266 13.85 0.24 -29.04
C SER A 266 14.22 -0.51 -27.75
N LYS A 267 14.28 0.18 -26.60
CA LYS A 267 14.49 -0.45 -25.27
C LYS A 267 13.41 -1.46 -24.86
N LYS A 268 12.31 -1.57 -25.63
CA LYS A 268 11.29 -2.62 -25.50
C LYS A 268 11.82 -4.06 -25.55
N LYS A 269 13.00 -4.32 -26.11
CA LYS A 269 13.46 -5.71 -26.31
C LYS A 269 14.28 -6.33 -25.17
N SER A 270 14.83 -5.55 -24.21
CA SER A 270 15.85 -6.11 -23.29
C SER A 270 15.59 -5.98 -21.78
N GLU A 271 14.73 -5.08 -21.28
CA GLU A 271 14.74 -4.73 -19.84
C GLU A 271 13.42 -4.92 -19.07
N TRP A 272 12.40 -5.56 -19.65
CA TRP A 272 11.08 -5.70 -19.00
C TRP A 272 10.58 -7.14 -18.95
N LYS A 273 11.48 -8.10 -18.68
CA LYS A 273 11.15 -9.46 -18.21
C LYS A 273 11.40 -9.57 -16.71
#